data_AF-A0A951MGY4-F1
#
_entry.id   AF-A0A951MGY4-F1
#
_cell.length_a   1.000
_cell.length_b   1.000
_cell.length_c   1.000
_cell.angle_alpha   90.00
_cell.angle_beta   90.00
_cell.angle_gamma   90.00
#
_symmetry.space_group_name_H-M   'P 1'
#
loop_
_entity.id
_entity.type
_entity.pdbx_description
1 polymer ?
#
loop_
_entity_poly.entity_id
_entity_poly.type
_entity_poly.pdbx_seq_one_letter_code
_entity_poly.pdbx_strand_id
1 'polypeptide(L)'
;MRILSNRYFIGLLLLGTCVYFLQRLAVELPAFIQNYLNDLLVMPLVLWIVWAVLVEIKGVEAQLSWSMALSLLLYYSVFFECYLPTVNARYTSDVYDVICYFIGTMVFMLLYKKGCFKS
;
A
#
# COMPACT_ATOMS: atom_id res chain seq x y z
N MET A 1 16.93 9.60 0.22
CA MET A 1 16.48 8.20 0.44
C MET A 1 16.36 7.75 1.92
N ARG A 2 16.58 8.59 2.93
CA ARG A 2 16.50 8.19 4.37
C ARG A 2 15.12 7.66 4.79
N ILE A 3 14.06 8.14 4.13
CA ILE A 3 12.66 7.78 4.38
C ILE A 3 12.34 6.32 3.99
N LEU A 4 12.92 5.85 2.89
CA LEU A 4 12.75 4.48 2.40
C LEU A 4 13.53 3.46 3.24
N SER A 5 14.45 3.92 4.09
CA SER A 5 15.18 3.07 5.03
C SER A 5 14.46 2.89 6.38
N ASN A 6 13.21 3.34 6.50
CA ASN A 6 12.46 3.19 7.74
C ASN A 6 12.12 1.71 8.00
N ARG A 7 12.30 1.26 9.24
CA ARG A 7 12.04 -0.11 9.70
C ARG A 7 10.63 -0.59 9.38
N TYR A 8 9.62 0.29 9.44
CA TYR A 8 8.25 -0.06 9.11
C TYR A 8 8.07 -0.33 7.61
N PHE A 9 8.63 0.51 6.75
CA PHE A 9 8.59 0.31 5.29
C PHE A 9 9.31 -0.97 4.89
N ILE A 10 10.52 -1.19 5.43
CA ILE A 10 11.29 -2.42 5.19
C ILE A 10 10.52 -3.65 5.69
N GLY A 11 9.88 -3.56 6.87
CA GLY A 11 9.07 -4.65 7.43
C GLY A 11 7.86 -5.00 6.53
N LEU A 12 7.14 -4.00 6.02
CA LEU A 12 6.02 -4.20 5.09
C LEU A 12 6.49 -4.81 3.77
N LEU A 13 7.63 -4.35 3.25
CA LEU A 13 8.20 -4.85 2.00
C LEU A 13 8.73 -6.28 2.14
N LEU A 14 9.38 -6.61 3.26
CA LEU A 14 9.79 -7.97 3.59
C LEU A 14 8.58 -8.90 3.76
N LEU A 15 7.51 -8.43 4.39
CA LEU A 15 6.28 -9.22 4.54
C LEU A 15 5.66 -9.55 3.18
N GLY A 16 5.48 -8.55 2.31
CA GLY A 16 4.92 -8.75 0.96
C GLY A 16 5.79 -9.65 0.08
N THR A 17 7.12 -9.46 0.12
CA THR A 17 8.05 -10.32 -0.65
C THR A 17 8.08 -11.75 -0.11
N CYS A 18 8.07 -11.94 1.21
CA CYS A 18 7.99 -13.27 1.82
C CYS A 18 6.73 -14.02 1.36
N VAL A 19 5.57 -13.36 1.40
CA VAL A 19 4.30 -13.94 0.94
C VAL A 19 4.36 -14.28 -0.54
N TYR A 20 4.92 -13.40 -1.38
CA TYR A 20 5.11 -13.66 -2.81
C TYR A 20 6.01 -14.88 -3.06
N PHE A 21 7.12 -15.01 -2.33
CA PHE A 21 8.00 -16.18 -2.42
C PHE A 21 7.29 -17.47 -1.99
N LEU A 22 6.52 -17.44 -0.89
CA LEU A 22 5.75 -18.60 -0.43
C LEU A 22 4.68 -19.02 -1.44
N GLN A 23 3.99 -18.06 -2.06
CA GLN A 23 3.05 -18.32 -3.16
C GLN A 23 3.75 -18.95 -4.37
N ARG A 24 4.97 -18.51 -4.69
CA ARG A 24 5.76 -19.06 -5.80
C ARG A 24 6.27 -20.48 -5.54
N LEU A 25 6.50 -20.82 -4.27
CA LEU A 25 6.85 -22.16 -3.82
C LEU A 25 5.64 -23.09 -3.68
N ALA A 26 4.45 -22.64 -4.09
CA ALA A 26 3.18 -23.38 -3.99
C ALA A 26 2.85 -23.85 -2.55
N VAL A 27 3.30 -23.10 -1.55
CA VAL A 27 2.91 -23.33 -0.16
C VAL A 27 1.44 -22.92 -0.02
N GLU A 28 0.61 -23.81 0.51
CA GLU A 28 -0.79 -23.52 0.81
C GLU A 28 -0.87 -22.47 1.92
N LEU A 29 -1.12 -21.23 1.54
CA LEU A 29 -1.38 -20.14 2.45
C LEU A 29 -2.88 -20.05 2.72
N PRO A 30 -3.30 -19.55 3.90
CA PRO A 30 -4.69 -19.22 4.15
C PRO A 30 -5.25 -18.34 3.03
N ALA A 31 -6.47 -18.64 2.55
CA ALA A 31 -7.10 -17.92 1.45
C ALA A 31 -7.10 -16.39 1.66
N PHE A 32 -7.24 -15.95 2.91
CA PHE A 32 -7.19 -14.53 3.26
C PHE A 32 -5.82 -13.90 2.94
N ILE A 33 -4.73 -14.56 3.31
CA ILE A 33 -3.36 -14.07 3.06
C ILE A 33 -3.06 -14.10 1.56
N GLN A 34 -3.51 -15.14 0.88
CA GLN A 34 -3.25 -15.31 -0.54
C GLN A 34 -3.94 -14.24 -1.39
N ASN A 35 -5.16 -13.86 -1.02
CA ASN A 35 -6.00 -12.99 -1.83
C ASN A 35 -5.99 -11.52 -1.38
N TYR A 36 -5.91 -11.22 -0.07
CA TYR A 36 -6.13 -9.85 0.43
C TYR A 36 -4.91 -9.18 1.06
N LEU A 37 -3.88 -9.96 1.47
CA LEU A 37 -2.72 -9.36 2.15
C LEU A 37 -1.97 -8.40 1.23
N ASN A 38 -1.83 -8.73 -0.05
CA ASN A 38 -1.17 -7.85 -1.01
C ASN A 38 -1.96 -6.55 -1.21
N ASP A 39 -3.29 -6.63 -1.32
CA ASP A 39 -4.16 -5.47 -1.44
C ASP A 39 -4.13 -4.59 -0.18
N LEU A 40 -3.99 -5.19 1.00
CA LEU A 40 -3.79 -4.44 2.23
C LEU A 40 -2.44 -3.70 2.26
N LEU A 41 -1.38 -4.33 1.73
CA LEU A 41 -0.01 -3.81 1.78
C LEU A 41 0.30 -2.80 0.67
N VAL A 42 -0.41 -2.82 -0.46
CA VAL A 42 -0.11 -1.96 -1.61
C VAL A 42 -0.27 -0.48 -1.26
N MET A 43 -1.37 -0.10 -0.61
CA MET A 43 -1.63 1.29 -0.25
C MET A 43 -0.58 1.90 0.69
N PRO A 44 -0.22 1.28 1.83
CA PRO A 44 0.78 1.86 2.71
C PRO A 44 2.16 1.93 2.04
N LEU A 45 2.52 0.98 1.17
CA LEU A 45 3.78 1.04 0.41
C LEU A 45 3.78 2.18 -0.61
N VAL A 46 2.71 2.31 -1.41
CA VAL A 46 2.57 3.35 -2.44
C VAL A 46 2.58 4.73 -1.80
N LEU A 47 1.82 4.95 -0.72
CA LEU A 47 1.80 6.24 -0.02
C LEU A 47 3.16 6.60 0.56
N TRP A 48 3.93 5.61 1.05
CA TRP A 48 5.30 5.82 1.52
C TRP A 48 6.23 6.27 0.41
N ILE A 49 6.12 5.65 -0.77
CA ILE A 49 6.92 6.00 -1.95
C ILE A 49 6.54 7.40 -2.42
N VAL A 50 5.24 7.69 -2.57
CA VAL A 50 4.76 9.03 -2.97
C VAL A 50 5.26 10.09 -2.01
N TRP A 51 5.19 9.84 -0.71
CA TRP A 51 5.70 10.79 0.27
C TRP A 51 7.22 10.94 0.20
N ALA A 52 7.97 9.85 0.03
CA ALA A 52 9.41 9.91 -0.16
C ALA A 52 9.77 10.76 -1.40
N VAL A 53 9.11 10.54 -2.53
CA VAL A 53 9.30 11.34 -3.75
C VAL A 53 8.92 12.81 -3.51
N LEU A 54 7.81 13.06 -2.81
CA LEU A 54 7.36 14.42 -2.52
C LEU A 54 8.38 15.19 -1.68
N VAL A 55 9.00 14.54 -0.68
CA VAL A 55 10.07 15.15 0.13
C VAL A 55 11.34 15.40 -0.68
N GLU A 56 11.70 14.50 -1.60
CA GLU A 56 12.88 14.71 -2.45
C GLU A 56 12.66 15.88 -3.44
N ILE A 57 11.42 16.09 -3.92
CA ILE A 57 11.10 17.19 -4.86
C ILE A 57 10.89 18.53 -4.14
N LYS A 58 10.09 18.54 -3.07
CA LYS A 58 9.63 19.77 -2.40
C LYS A 58 10.38 20.07 -1.09
N GLY A 59 11.27 19.20 -0.66
CA GLY A 59 12.01 19.33 0.60
C GLY A 59 11.31 18.71 1.80
N VAL A 60 11.98 18.73 2.96
CA VAL A 60 11.58 18.04 4.19
C VAL A 60 10.27 18.57 4.81
N GLU A 61 9.88 19.80 4.45
CA GLU A 61 8.61 20.40 4.87
C GLU A 61 7.40 19.89 4.07
N ALA A 62 7.64 19.11 3.01
CA ALA A 62 6.58 18.59 2.18
C ALA A 62 5.73 17.56 2.94
N GLN A 63 4.53 17.99 3.30
CA GLN A 63 3.56 17.15 3.99
C GLN A 63 2.67 16.43 2.97
N LEU A 64 2.44 15.14 3.20
CA LEU A 64 1.40 14.43 2.49
C LEU A 64 0.04 14.92 3.02
N SER A 65 -0.75 15.54 2.16
CA SER A 65 -2.09 15.98 2.54
C SER A 65 -3.05 14.79 2.61
N TRP A 66 -4.04 14.87 3.51
CA TRP A 66 -5.12 13.88 3.56
C TRP A 66 -5.84 13.76 2.20
N SER A 67 -5.99 14.88 1.49
CA SER A 67 -6.59 14.90 0.15
C SER A 67 -5.77 14.12 -0.88
N MET A 68 -4.44 14.14 -0.83
CA MET A 68 -3.59 13.34 -1.71
C MET A 68 -3.75 11.84 -1.43
N ALA A 69 -3.75 11.45 -0.15
CA ALA A 69 -3.97 10.06 0.26
C ALA A 69 -5.35 9.55 -0.20
N LEU A 70 -6.40 10.35 -0.01
CA LEU A 70 -7.76 10.01 -0.44
C LEU A 70 -7.87 9.93 -1.97
N SER A 71 -7.20 10.82 -2.70
CA SER A 71 -7.18 10.80 -4.17
C SER A 71 -6.50 9.54 -4.69
N LEU A 72 -5.39 9.12 -4.07
CA LEU A 72 -4.70 7.88 -4.41
C LEU A 72 -5.55 6.65 -4.07
N LEU A 73 -6.22 6.64 -2.93
CA LEU A 73 -7.16 5.58 -2.56
C LEU A 73 -8.25 5.43 -3.64
N LEU A 74 -8.93 6.53 -3.98
CA LEU A 74 -9.97 6.50 -5.01
C LEU A 74 -9.44 6.06 -6.36
N TYR A 75 -8.26 6.54 -6.75
CA TYR A 75 -7.60 6.12 -7.99
C TYR A 75 -7.30 4.62 -8.00
N TYR A 76 -6.71 4.08 -6.94
CA TYR A 76 -6.40 2.66 -6.84
C TYR A 76 -7.66 1.81 -6.77
N SER A 77 -8.66 2.20 -5.99
CA SER A 77 -9.96 1.53 -5.97
C SER A 77 -10.56 1.45 -7.38
N VAL A 78 -10.66 2.57 -8.11
CA VAL A 78 -11.22 2.56 -9.48
C VAL A 78 -10.34 1.76 -10.44
N PHE A 79 -9.01 1.86 -10.33
CA PHE A 79 -8.10 1.14 -11.23
C PHE A 79 -8.18 -0.38 -11.01
N PHE A 80 -8.11 -0.85 -9.77
CA PHE A 80 -8.13 -2.27 -9.46
C PHE A 80 -9.53 -2.88 -9.60
N GLU A 81 -10.60 -2.14 -9.29
CA GLU A 81 -11.98 -2.63 -9.38
C GLU A 81 -12.58 -2.50 -10.79
N CYS A 82 -12.35 -1.38 -11.48
CA CYS A 82 -13.03 -1.12 -12.75
C CYS A 82 -12.16 -1.46 -13.96
N TYR A 83 -10.85 -1.21 -13.89
CA TYR A 83 -9.96 -1.43 -15.02
C TYR A 83 -9.40 -2.85 -15.04
N LEU A 84 -8.88 -3.36 -13.92
CA LEU A 84 -8.21 -4.66 -13.88
C LEU A 84 -9.10 -5.85 -14.30
N PRO A 85 -10.40 -5.93 -13.91
CA PRO A 85 -11.26 -7.06 -14.30
C PRO A 85 -11.52 -7.10 -15.80
N THR A 86 -11.44 -5.96 -16.49
CA THR A 86 -11.57 -5.90 -17.95
C THR A 86 -10.35 -6.47 -18.67
N VAL A 87 -9.19 -6.49 -18.01
CA VAL A 87 -7.93 -6.98 -18.56
C VAL A 87 -7.67 -8.44 -18.16
N ASN A 88 -8.11 -8.84 -16.96
CA ASN A 88 -7.84 -10.18 -16.45
C ASN A 88 -9.05 -10.70 -15.65
N ALA A 89 -9.77 -11.67 -16.22
CA ALA A 89 -10.97 -12.28 -15.66
C ALA A 89 -10.73 -13.03 -14.33
N ARG A 90 -9.48 -13.11 -13.86
CA ARG A 90 -9.12 -13.65 -12.55
C ARG A 90 -9.49 -12.72 -11.38
N TYR A 91 -9.66 -11.43 -11.63
CA TYR A 91 -10.00 -10.45 -10.61
C TYR A 91 -11.52 -10.23 -10.60
N THR A 92 -12.16 -10.73 -9.55
CA THR A 92 -13.53 -10.36 -9.20
C THR A 92 -13.52 -8.97 -8.58
N SER A 93 -14.40 -8.09 -9.07
CA SER A 93 -14.71 -6.84 -8.36
C SER A 93 -15.30 -7.21 -7.01
N ASP A 94 -14.47 -7.14 -5.97
CA ASP A 94 -14.83 -7.55 -4.63
C ASP A 94 -14.64 -6.35 -3.71
N VAL A 95 -15.74 -5.88 -3.13
CA VAL A 95 -15.77 -4.72 -2.22
C VAL A 95 -14.76 -4.88 -1.07
N TYR A 96 -14.35 -6.10 -0.74
CA TYR A 96 -13.28 -6.38 0.22
C TYR A 96 -11.93 -5.77 -0.18
N ASP A 97 -11.61 -5.60 -1.47
CA ASP A 97 -10.36 -4.98 -1.93
C ASP A 97 -10.35 -3.48 -1.63
N VAL A 98 -11.49 -2.79 -1.87
CA VAL A 98 -11.67 -1.39 -1.47
C VAL A 98 -11.48 -1.21 0.04
N ILE A 99 -12.00 -2.14 0.85
CA ILE A 99 -11.83 -2.14 2.31
C ILE A 99 -10.34 -2.33 2.66
N CYS A 100 -9.65 -3.25 2.00
CA CYS A 100 -8.21 -3.46 2.20
C CYS A 100 -7.40 -2.20 1.86
N TYR A 101 -7.71 -1.54 0.74
CA TYR A 101 -7.06 -0.27 0.37
C TYR A 101 -7.32 0.83 1.39
N PHE A 102 -8.55 0.93 1.91
CA PHE A 102 -8.90 1.89 2.94
C PHE A 102 -8.13 1.63 4.24
N ILE A 103 -8.11 0.38 4.72
CA ILE A 103 -7.37 0.01 5.93
C ILE A 103 -5.88 0.27 5.75
N GLY A 104 -5.29 -0.11 4.61
CA GLY A 104 -3.89 0.14 4.31
C GLY A 104 -3.54 1.64 4.32
N THR A 105 -4.42 2.47 3.76
CA THR A 105 -4.30 3.93 3.80
C THR A 105 -4.38 4.45 5.24
N MET A 106 -5.34 3.97 6.05
CA MET A 106 -5.44 4.36 7.45
C MET A 106 -4.20 3.98 8.25
N VAL A 107 -3.66 2.77 8.06
CA VAL A 107 -2.42 2.31 8.71
C VAL A 107 -1.27 3.25 8.40
N PHE A 108 -1.08 3.61 7.13
CA PHE A 108 -0.07 4.59 6.73
C PHE A 108 -0.28 5.93 7.43
N MET A 109 -1.51 6.45 7.42
CA MET A 109 -1.79 7.76 8.01
C MET A 109 -1.58 7.77 9.53
N LEU A 110 -1.85 6.66 10.22
CA LEU A 110 -1.54 6.52 11.65
C LEU A 110 -0.03 6.51 11.91
N LEU A 111 0.75 5.79 11.10
CA LEU A 111 2.21 5.76 11.19
C LEU A 111 2.82 7.14 10.87
N TYR A 112 2.26 7.83 9.89
CA TYR A 112 2.63 9.20 9.51
C TYR A 112 2.34 10.19 10.65
N LYS A 113 1.15 10.12 11.27
CA LYS A 113 0.75 11.03 12.37
C LYS A 113 1.56 10.82 13.65
N LYS A 114 2.01 9.60 13.94
CA LYS A 114 2.78 9.27 15.16
C LYS A 114 4.18 9.89 15.22
N GLY A 115 4.54 10.78 14.28
CA GLY A 115 5.75 11.58 14.39
C GLY A 115 7.03 10.79 14.14
N CYS A 116 6.94 9.62 13.50
CA CYS A 116 8.11 8.82 13.13
C CYS A 116 9.04 9.53 12.12
N PHE A 117 8.66 10.72 11.66
CA PHE A 117 9.32 11.48 10.60
C PHE A 117 9.49 12.97 10.90
N LYS A 118 9.43 13.35 12.19
CA LYS A 118 10.03 14.61 12.68
C LYS A 118 11.49 14.30 13.06
N SER A 119 12.38 14.23 12.09
CA SER A 119 13.82 14.34 12.33
C SER A 119 14.53 14.89 11.12
#